data_AF-A0A960XBN4-F1
#
_entry.id   AF-A0A960XBN4-F1
#
_cell.length_a   1.000
_cell.length_b   1.000
_cell.length_c   1.000
_cell.angle_alpha   90.00
_cell.angle_beta   90.00
_cell.angle_gamma   90.00
#
_symmetry.space_group_name_H-M   'P 1'
#
loop_
_entity.id
_entity.type
_entity.pdbx_description
1 polymer ?
#
loop_
_entity_poly.entity_id
_entity_poly.type
_entity_poly.pdbx_seq_one_letter_code
_entity_poly.pdbx_strand_id
1 'polypeptide(L)'
;MKSDTSPSMAKKFREMLMERSGEERMMMGCSMSRACRILVIQAIERKHPGISPLELRKKLFMRYYGKEFTQEQAKRFFSHLDRVIPKT
;
A
#
# COMPACT_ATOMS: atom_id res chain seq x y z
N MET A 1 21.06 -12.18 -10.14
CA MET A 1 20.43 -12.21 -8.80
C MET A 1 20.02 -13.65 -8.52
N LYS A 2 20.59 -14.30 -7.51
CA LYS A 2 20.27 -15.68 -7.14
C LYS A 2 18.98 -15.68 -6.33
N SER A 3 18.00 -16.50 -6.71
CA SER A 3 16.73 -16.63 -5.98
C SER A 3 16.93 -17.53 -4.76
N ASP A 4 16.40 -17.13 -3.60
CA ASP A 4 16.33 -17.99 -2.40
C ASP A 4 15.34 -19.17 -2.58
N THR A 5 14.50 -19.11 -3.63
CA THR A 5 13.59 -20.21 -3.99
C THR A 5 14.24 -21.10 -5.04
N SER A 6 14.34 -22.40 -4.74
CA SER A 6 14.87 -23.39 -5.69
C SER A 6 13.98 -23.51 -6.94
N PRO A 7 14.54 -23.93 -8.10
CA PRO A 7 13.74 -24.10 -9.32
C PRO A 7 12.58 -25.10 -9.15
N SER A 8 12.80 -26.18 -8.39
CA SER A 8 11.75 -27.17 -8.10
C SER A 8 10.61 -26.56 -7.30
N MET A 9 10.91 -25.69 -6.33
CA MET A 9 9.89 -25.04 -5.53
C MET A 9 9.12 -23.96 -6.30
N ALA A 10 9.81 -23.20 -7.17
CA ALA A 10 9.15 -22.26 -8.05
C ALA A 10 8.17 -22.96 -9.00
N LYS A 11 8.55 -24.13 -9.53
CA LYS A 11 7.68 -24.97 -10.37
C LYS A 11 6.45 -25.45 -9.61
N LYS A 12 6.63 -26.05 -8.41
CA LYS A 12 5.51 -26.51 -7.58
C LYS A 12 4.56 -25.38 -7.20
N PHE A 13 5.09 -24.21 -6.83
CA PHE A 13 4.27 -23.04 -6.52
C PHE A 13 3.44 -22.59 -7.72
N ARG A 14 4.04 -22.59 -8.93
CA ARG A 14 3.33 -22.26 -10.16
C ARG A 14 2.21 -23.27 -10.46
N GLU A 15 2.45 -24.56 -10.29
CA GLU A 15 1.43 -25.61 -10.48
C GLU A 15 0.21 -25.37 -9.57
N MET A 16 0.45 -25.15 -8.27
CA MET A 16 -0.61 -24.82 -7.29
C MET A 16 -1.38 -23.53 -7.64
N LEU A 17 -0.73 -22.54 -8.25
CA LEU A 17 -1.41 -21.32 -8.72
C LEU A 17 -2.29 -21.59 -9.94
N MET A 18 -1.86 -22.48 -10.83
CA MET A 18 -2.59 -22.82 -12.05
C MET A 18 -3.80 -23.73 -11.78
N GLU A 19 -3.81 -24.47 -10.67
CA GLU A 19 -4.98 -25.22 -10.19
C GLU A 19 -6.14 -24.32 -9.73
N ARG A 20 -5.87 -23.05 -9.42
CA ARG A 20 -6.88 -22.06 -9.02
C ARG A 20 -7.54 -21.41 -10.22
N SER A 21 -8.74 -20.90 -10.04
CA SER A 21 -9.41 -20.04 -11.02
C SER A 21 -8.66 -18.71 -11.22
N GLY A 22 -8.94 -18.04 -12.34
CA GLY A 22 -8.39 -16.71 -12.60
C GLY A 22 -8.80 -15.67 -11.54
N GLU A 23 -10.04 -15.75 -11.07
CA GLU A 23 -10.58 -14.88 -10.02
C GLU A 23 -9.85 -15.08 -8.69
N GLU A 24 -9.65 -16.32 -8.26
CA GLU A 24 -8.93 -16.61 -7.01
C GLU A 24 -7.49 -16.08 -7.07
N ARG A 25 -6.80 -16.24 -8.21
CA ARG A 25 -5.46 -15.67 -8.38
C ARG A 25 -5.47 -14.14 -8.28
N MET A 26 -6.46 -13.48 -8.86
CA MET A 26 -6.61 -12.02 -8.75
C MET A 26 -6.84 -11.61 -7.29
N MET A 27 -7.74 -12.31 -6.59
CA MET A 27 -8.04 -12.05 -5.18
C MET A 27 -6.84 -12.28 -4.26
N MET A 28 -5.98 -13.26 -4.56
CA MET A 28 -4.71 -13.45 -3.84
C MET A 28 -3.77 -12.24 -4.00
N GLY A 29 -3.70 -11.63 -5.19
CA GLY A 29 -2.93 -10.39 -5.39
C GLY A 29 -3.54 -9.21 -4.63
N CYS A 30 -4.86 -9.04 -4.72
CA CYS A 30 -5.59 -7.98 -4.02
C CYS A 30 -5.49 -8.10 -2.49
N SER A 31 -5.54 -9.31 -1.94
CA SER A 31 -5.45 -9.55 -0.50
C SER A 31 -4.09 -9.15 0.07
N MET A 32 -3.01 -9.44 -0.66
CA MET A 32 -1.66 -9.01 -0.28
C MET A 32 -1.55 -7.47 -0.27
N SER A 33 -2.04 -6.81 -1.31
CA SER A 33 -2.07 -5.33 -1.38
C SER A 33 -2.85 -4.73 -0.20
N ARG A 34 -4.02 -5.31 0.11
CA ARG A 34 -4.83 -4.91 1.26
C ARG A 34 -4.09 -5.09 2.58
N ALA A 35 -3.45 -6.24 2.80
CA ALA A 35 -2.69 -6.53 4.01
C ALA A 35 -1.54 -5.53 4.20
N CYS A 36 -0.75 -5.26 3.15
CA CYS A 36 0.31 -4.27 3.17
C CYS A 36 -0.22 -2.87 3.54
N ARG A 37 -1.35 -2.46 2.95
CA ARG A 37 -1.97 -1.15 3.26
C ARG A 37 -2.42 -1.06 4.72
N ILE A 38 -3.03 -2.11 5.27
CA ILE A 38 -3.45 -2.17 6.68
C ILE A 38 -2.24 -2.01 7.61
N LEU A 39 -1.15 -2.74 7.35
CA LEU A 39 0.07 -2.64 8.15
C LEU A 39 0.65 -1.23 8.16
N VAL A 40 0.67 -0.55 7.01
CA VAL A 40 1.16 0.83 6.92
C VAL A 40 0.25 1.79 7.69
N ILE A 41 -1.07 1.67 7.56
CA ILE A 41 -2.04 2.50 8.29
C ILE A 41 -1.84 2.32 9.80
N GLN A 42 -1.83 1.08 10.30
CA GLN A 42 -1.66 0.82 11.73
C GLN A 42 -0.31 1.32 12.25
N ALA A 43 0.76 1.22 11.46
CA ALA A 43 2.06 1.77 11.84
C ALA A 43 2.03 3.30 11.97
N ILE A 44 1.25 4.00 11.13
CA ILE A 44 1.07 5.45 11.22
C ILE A 44 0.20 5.81 12.43
N GLU A 45 -0.92 5.13 12.63
CA GLU A 45 -1.84 5.36 13.76
C GLU A 45 -1.15 5.11 15.11
N ARG A 46 -0.31 4.07 15.21
CA ARG A 46 0.48 3.82 16.42
C ARG A 46 1.45 4.95 16.75
N LYS A 47 2.04 5.59 15.73
CA LYS A 47 2.94 6.74 15.90
C LYS A 47 2.21 8.05 16.12
N HIS A 48 0.95 8.13 15.69
CA HIS A 48 0.10 9.32 15.77
C HIS A 48 -1.30 8.94 16.27
N PRO A 49 -1.45 8.64 17.58
CA PRO A 49 -2.74 8.30 18.14
C PRO A 49 -3.77 9.41 17.89
N GLY A 50 -4.98 9.04 17.47
CA GLY A 50 -6.04 10.01 17.17
C GLY A 50 -5.85 10.82 15.88
N ILE A 51 -4.97 10.38 14.97
CA ILE A 51 -4.78 11.05 13.68
C ILE A 51 -6.09 11.16 12.91
N SER A 52 -6.38 12.35 12.39
CA SER A 52 -7.58 12.56 11.57
C SER A 52 -7.47 11.83 10.23
N PRO A 53 -8.60 11.46 9.60
CA PRO A 53 -8.58 10.80 8.29
C PRO A 53 -7.82 11.60 7.21
N LEU A 54 -7.90 12.94 7.26
CA LEU A 54 -7.21 13.84 6.35
C LEU A 54 -5.69 13.78 6.54
N GLU A 55 -5.21 13.87 7.78
CA GLU A 55 -3.79 13.81 8.08
C GLU A 55 -3.20 12.41 7.81
N LEU A 56 -4.00 11.35 8.03
CA LEU A 56 -3.62 9.99 7.65
C LEU A 56 -3.37 9.88 6.13
N ARG A 57 -4.25 10.47 5.30
CA ARG A 57 -4.07 10.50 3.84
C ARG A 57 -2.80 11.24 3.42
N LYS A 58 -2.49 12.37 4.05
CA LYS A 58 -1.24 13.11 3.78
C LYS A 58 -0.01 12.29 4.17
N LYS A 59 -0.04 11.60 5.32
CA LYS A 59 1.07 10.72 5.74
C LYS A 59 1.24 9.51 4.82
N LEU A 60 0.15 8.90 4.36
CA LEU A 60 0.21 7.82 3.36
C LEU A 60 0.83 8.31 2.05
N PHE A 61 0.43 9.50 1.57
CA PHE A 61 1.03 10.10 0.39
C PHE A 61 2.55 10.26 0.56
N MET A 62 3.00 10.84 1.67
CA MET A 62 4.45 10.99 1.92
C MET A 62 5.16 9.65 2.08
N ARG A 63 4.51 8.63 2.65
CA ARG A 63 5.09 7.30 2.84
C ARG A 63 5.38 6.58 1.52
N TYR A 64 4.48 6.73 0.55
CA TYR A 64 4.58 6.06 -0.74
C TYR A 64 5.31 6.90 -1.78
N TYR A 65 5.02 8.20 -1.85
CA TYR A 65 5.45 9.09 -2.93
C TYR A 65 6.37 10.22 -2.47
N GLY A 66 6.65 10.37 -1.18
CA GLY A 66 7.37 11.54 -0.66
C GLY A 66 8.78 11.76 -1.23
N LYS A 67 9.39 10.71 -1.80
CA LYS A 67 10.70 10.81 -2.48
C LYS A 67 10.60 11.25 -3.94
N GLU A 68 9.42 11.17 -4.54
CA GLU A 68 9.16 11.50 -5.95
C GLU A 68 8.68 12.95 -6.12
N PHE A 69 8.41 13.65 -5.02
CA PHE A 69 7.82 14.99 -5.02
C PHE A 69 8.70 15.98 -4.27
N THR A 70 8.84 17.19 -4.82
CA THR A 70 9.38 18.32 -4.05
C THR A 70 8.40 18.75 -2.96
N GLN A 71 8.89 19.53 -1.99
CA GLN A 71 8.03 20.07 -0.95
C GLN A 71 6.90 20.94 -1.52
N GLU A 72 7.16 21.69 -2.58
CA GLU A 72 6.19 22.56 -3.26
C GLU A 72 5.10 21.73 -3.94
N GLN A 73 5.46 20.63 -4.60
CA GLN A 73 4.50 19.75 -5.26
C GLN A 73 3.62 19.03 -4.22
N ALA A 74 4.22 18.54 -3.13
CA ALA A 74 3.47 17.94 -2.02
C ALA A 74 2.51 18.96 -1.35
N LYS A 75 2.95 20.20 -1.16
CA LYS A 75 2.09 21.29 -0.62
C LYS A 75 0.87 21.54 -1.51
N ARG A 76 1.03 21.56 -2.83
CA ARG A 76 -0.11 21.71 -3.77
C ARG A 76 -1.12 20.58 -3.60
N PHE A 77 -0.64 19.34 -3.48
CA PHE A 77 -1.48 18.18 -3.23
C PHE A 77 -2.22 18.27 -1.89
N PHE A 78 -1.54 18.68 -0.81
CA PHE A 78 -2.18 18.85 0.50
C PHE A 78 -3.22 19.96 0.51
N SER A 79 -2.93 21.10 -0.12
CA SER A 79 -3.90 22.18 -0.28
C SER A 79 -5.15 21.73 -1.04
N HIS A 80 -5.00 20.85 -2.03
CA HIS A 80 -6.15 20.26 -2.72
C HIS A 80 -6.93 19.30 -1.81
N LEU A 81 -6.24 18.39 -1.09
CA LEU A 81 -6.89 17.49 -0.14
C LEU A 81 -7.68 18.23 0.94
N ASP A 82 -7.11 19.31 1.48
CA ASP A 82 -7.75 20.14 2.53
C ASP A 82 -9.04 20.82 2.05
N ARG A 83 -9.18 21.06 0.74
CA ARG A 83 -10.39 21.64 0.15
C ARG A 83 -11.47 20.61 -0.12
N VAL A 84 -11.08 19.41 -0.55
CA VAL A 84 -12.01 18.38 -1.06
C VAL A 84 -12.47 17.43 0.05
N ILE A 85 -11.71 17.32 1.14
CA ILE A 85 -12.02 16.43 2.26
C ILE A 85 -12.35 17.28 3.48
N PRO A 86 -13.60 17.24 3.98
CA PRO A 86 -13.98 17.94 5.20
C PRO A 86 -13.11 17.55 6.38
N LYS A 87 -12.75 18.52 7.22
CA LYS A 87 -12.18 18.27 8.54
C LYS A 87 -13.31 17.78 9.45
N THR A 88 -13.51 16.46 9.51
CA THR A 88 -14.32 15.80 10.55
C THR A 88 -13.59 15.83 11.88
#